data_AF-S6F7A4-F1
#
_entry.id   AF-S6F7A4-F1
#
_cell.length_a   1.000
_cell.length_b   1.000
_cell.length_c   1.000
_cell.angle_alpha   90.00
_cell.angle_beta   90.00
_cell.angle_gamma   90.00
#
_symmetry.space_group_name_H-M   'P 1'
#
loop_
_entity.id
_entity.type
_entity.pdbx_description
1 polymer ?
#
loop_
_entity_poly.entity_id
_entity_poly.type
_entity_poly.pdbx_seq_one_letter_code
_entity_poly.pdbx_strand_id
1 'polypeptide(L)'
;MNNKVDGIREAVILAAGEKDFHKPACALEVEDITLIERAISILKENGIEKIVIVTGYNSSFLEELVKKESSVVLVNNEKYKWTGNMTSLALAKEFITDDFILIEGDLIFESQAISQIVNSKEKDCVLITNESGSGDEGFVQLKNGYLFKLSKDIHQFNRIDGEMIGISRISYSLYSKMLKEFENNINPYLHYEYMLLDLSREHRVAALKIDDLAWGEIDTLKQYDAIKNYLFSKIKRKDLKFEKDNIKSIIQRYLDIPAENVTTVIHAGGMTNKNYKVCINGEYFILRVPGAGTENMISRKNEMVNSKLASDLGLNVDIPCFDEERGIKISKFIEEAETLTGRAAKKEENMKLVTDILRTLHNSKIEMLNTFDVFSEMEKYEDLVKACKGSFYKDYFEVKNRVMRLKDIFKECDFNLVPSHNDTVPENFVKDKDGRLYLIDWEYSGLNDEMWDLAAHSIECKFSESDEELFLKLYFNGEASKNNRIKLLINKICQDFLWAVWTLIKEAKGDDFGTYGIDRYNRAKENLDKLEKLI
;
A
#
# COMPACT_ATOMS: atom_id res chain seq x y z
N MET A 1 1.84 25.29 -11.08
CA MET A 1 2.99 25.04 -10.18
C MET A 1 2.59 23.86 -9.32
N ASN A 2 3.16 22.68 -9.61
CA ASN A 2 2.80 21.41 -8.97
C ASN A 2 3.37 21.39 -7.55
N ASN A 3 2.55 21.66 -6.54
CA ASN A 3 2.86 21.33 -5.16
C ASN A 3 2.67 19.81 -4.97
N LYS A 4 3.63 19.01 -5.45
CA LYS A 4 3.84 17.65 -4.94
C LYS A 4 4.26 17.80 -3.49
N VAL A 5 3.65 17.06 -2.58
CA VAL A 5 4.03 17.04 -1.17
C VAL A 5 5.47 16.47 -1.07
N ASP A 6 6.41 17.31 -0.64
CA ASP A 6 7.83 17.00 -0.35
C ASP A 6 7.92 16.04 0.86
N GLY A 7 7.74 14.74 0.62
CA GLY A 7 7.98 13.69 1.61
C GLY A 7 9.23 12.89 1.29
N ILE A 8 9.94 12.40 2.31
CA ILE A 8 11.06 11.47 2.14
C ILE A 8 10.56 10.18 1.50
N ARG A 9 11.31 9.66 0.51
CA ARG A 9 10.97 8.45 -0.25
C ARG A 9 12.04 7.36 -0.16
N GLU A 10 13.20 7.66 0.40
CA GLU A 10 14.33 6.73 0.49
C GLU A 10 14.62 6.32 1.94
N ALA A 11 15.06 5.09 2.13
CA ALA A 11 15.63 4.63 3.38
C ALA A 11 16.87 3.78 3.16
N VAL A 12 17.74 3.75 4.18
CA VAL A 12 18.95 2.94 4.23
C VAL A 12 18.92 2.12 5.51
N ILE A 13 19.06 0.79 5.39
CA ILE A 13 19.14 -0.11 6.53
C ILE A 13 20.55 -0.69 6.60
N LEU A 14 21.26 -0.46 7.72
CA LEU A 14 22.60 -1.00 7.95
C LEU A 14 22.47 -2.39 8.60
N ALA A 15 22.59 -3.43 7.80
CA ALA A 15 22.33 -4.82 8.19
C ALA A 15 23.58 -5.73 8.05
N ALA A 16 24.79 -5.15 8.04
CA ALA A 16 26.02 -5.87 7.75
C ALA A 16 26.66 -6.59 8.96
N GLY A 17 26.24 -6.26 10.18
CA GLY A 17 26.89 -6.69 11.42
C GLY A 17 26.76 -8.19 11.73
N GLU A 18 27.82 -8.75 12.32
CA GLU A 18 27.84 -10.10 12.92
C GLU A 18 27.55 -9.98 14.42
N LYS A 19 26.62 -10.80 14.91
CA LYS A 19 26.19 -10.87 16.32
C LYS A 19 26.24 -12.34 16.77
N ASP A 20 25.77 -12.67 17.98
CA ASP A 20 25.84 -14.03 18.57
C ASP A 20 24.90 -15.08 17.92
N PHE A 21 24.64 -14.97 16.62
CA PHE A 21 23.67 -15.80 15.90
C PHE A 21 24.26 -16.35 14.60
N HIS A 22 23.74 -17.49 14.14
CA HIS A 22 24.14 -18.11 12.86
C HIS A 22 23.58 -17.39 11.62
N LYS A 23 22.71 -16.40 11.81
CA LYS A 23 22.14 -15.55 10.77
C LYS A 23 22.19 -14.08 11.22
N PRO A 24 22.08 -13.10 10.30
CA PRO A 24 22.02 -11.69 10.67
C PRO A 24 20.90 -11.43 11.69
N ALA A 25 21.12 -10.54 12.66
CA ALA A 25 20.12 -10.23 13.68
C ALA A 25 18.79 -9.75 13.06
N CYS A 26 18.87 -8.97 11.99
CA CYS A 26 17.73 -8.50 11.19
C CYS A 26 16.91 -9.65 10.54
N ALA A 27 17.50 -10.84 10.38
CA ALA A 27 16.84 -12.04 9.86
C ALA A 27 16.28 -12.97 10.96
N LEU A 28 16.36 -12.56 12.24
CA LEU A 28 15.71 -13.27 13.34
C LEU A 28 14.19 -13.04 13.32
N GLU A 29 13.45 -14.05 13.76
CA GLU A 29 11.99 -14.08 13.72
C GLU A 29 11.40 -13.79 15.09
N VAL A 30 10.48 -12.83 15.15
CA VAL A 30 9.72 -12.54 16.35
C VAL A 30 8.26 -12.84 16.04
N GLU A 31 7.76 -13.96 16.57
CA GLU A 31 6.52 -14.59 16.10
C GLU A 31 6.64 -15.00 14.61
N ASP A 32 5.78 -14.48 13.74
CA ASP A 32 5.69 -14.89 12.33
C ASP A 32 6.34 -13.89 11.36
N ILE A 33 7.14 -12.93 11.86
CA ILE A 33 7.79 -11.89 11.05
C ILE A 33 9.25 -11.69 11.46
N THR A 34 10.12 -11.45 10.47
CA THR A 34 11.51 -11.06 10.75
C THR A 34 11.63 -9.57 11.09
N LEU A 35 12.71 -9.17 11.77
CA LEU A 35 12.99 -7.76 12.04
C LEU A 35 13.05 -6.93 10.75
N ILE A 36 13.71 -7.46 9.71
CA ILE A 36 13.88 -6.76 8.44
C ILE A 36 12.55 -6.60 7.68
N GLU A 37 11.73 -7.64 7.63
CA GLU A 37 10.39 -7.57 7.00
C GLU A 37 9.51 -6.54 7.73
N ARG A 38 9.57 -6.52 9.07
CA ARG A 38 8.85 -5.53 9.86
C ARG A 38 9.34 -4.11 9.58
N ALA A 39 10.64 -3.87 9.55
CA ALA A 39 11.21 -2.55 9.25
C ALA A 39 10.82 -2.07 7.84
N ILE A 40 10.93 -2.95 6.83
CA ILE A 40 10.51 -2.69 5.45
C ILE A 40 9.01 -2.34 5.40
N SER A 41 8.17 -3.12 6.08
CA SER A 41 6.72 -2.88 6.13
C SER A 41 6.41 -1.51 6.72
N ILE A 42 6.98 -1.15 7.88
CA ILE A 42 6.76 0.15 8.53
C ILE A 42 7.24 1.30 7.63
N LEU A 43 8.39 1.16 6.98
CA LEU A 43 8.91 2.17 6.05
C LEU A 43 7.95 2.41 4.88
N LYS A 44 7.48 1.33 4.23
CA LYS A 44 6.51 1.41 3.12
C LYS A 44 5.19 2.04 3.54
N GLU A 45 4.69 1.69 4.72
CA GLU A 45 3.47 2.31 5.28
C GLU A 45 3.60 3.82 5.49
N ASN A 46 4.83 4.33 5.62
CA ASN A 46 5.13 5.76 5.76
C ASN A 46 5.62 6.40 4.45
N GLY A 47 5.37 5.77 3.30
CA GLY A 47 5.62 6.37 1.97
C GLY A 47 7.05 6.21 1.45
N ILE A 48 7.86 5.35 2.05
CA ILE A 48 9.19 5.02 1.54
C ILE A 48 9.05 4.08 0.34
N GLU A 49 9.56 4.51 -0.81
CA GLU A 49 9.42 3.83 -2.10
C GLU A 49 10.68 3.03 -2.46
N LYS A 50 11.84 3.39 -1.90
CA LYS A 50 13.14 2.79 -2.19
C LYS A 50 13.92 2.53 -0.90
N ILE A 51 14.36 1.30 -0.70
CA ILE A 51 15.06 0.89 0.52
C ILE A 51 16.40 0.27 0.11
N VAL A 52 17.51 0.88 0.53
CA VAL A 52 18.85 0.33 0.34
C VAL A 52 19.24 -0.44 1.60
N ILE A 53 19.52 -1.73 1.48
CA ILE A 53 19.96 -2.55 2.62
C ILE A 53 21.42 -2.89 2.41
N VAL A 54 22.27 -2.46 3.34
CA VAL A 54 23.69 -2.79 3.32
C VAL A 54 23.91 -4.10 4.07
N THR A 55 24.24 -5.16 3.34
CA THR A 55 24.44 -6.52 3.86
C THR A 55 25.91 -6.80 4.16
N GLY A 56 26.20 -7.89 4.86
CA GLY A 56 27.56 -8.30 5.21
C GLY A 56 27.59 -9.73 5.72
N TYR A 57 27.55 -9.91 7.04
CA TYR A 57 27.44 -11.24 7.65
C TYR A 57 26.32 -12.06 7.01
N ASN A 58 26.63 -13.28 6.54
CA ASN A 58 25.67 -14.24 5.97
C ASN A 58 24.57 -13.60 5.08
N SER A 59 24.97 -12.78 4.09
CA SER A 59 24.06 -11.99 3.24
C SER A 59 23.00 -12.81 2.51
N SER A 60 23.25 -14.10 2.23
CA SER A 60 22.33 -15.00 1.54
C SER A 60 20.97 -15.13 2.25
N PHE A 61 20.90 -14.98 3.56
CA PHE A 61 19.62 -14.95 4.29
C PHE A 61 18.79 -13.72 3.89
N LEU A 62 19.42 -12.56 3.80
CA LEU A 62 18.74 -11.33 3.40
C LEU A 62 18.36 -11.34 1.92
N GLU A 63 19.24 -11.86 1.06
CA GLU A 63 18.97 -12.05 -0.36
C GLU A 63 17.71 -12.88 -0.61
N GLU A 64 17.49 -13.96 0.15
CA GLU A 64 16.29 -14.78 0.02
C GLU A 64 15.05 -14.11 0.64
N LEU A 65 15.18 -13.48 1.82
CA LEU A 65 14.05 -12.79 2.49
C LEU A 65 13.47 -11.65 1.64
N VAL A 66 14.32 -10.85 1.01
CA VAL A 66 13.90 -9.67 0.23
C VAL A 66 13.86 -9.93 -1.28
N LYS A 67 13.96 -11.19 -1.71
CA LYS A 67 14.03 -11.56 -3.13
C LYS A 67 12.84 -11.09 -3.96
N LYS A 68 11.65 -11.09 -3.35
CA LYS A 68 10.41 -10.61 -3.98
C LYS A 68 10.23 -9.10 -3.84
N GLU A 69 11.08 -8.41 -3.08
CA GLU A 69 10.91 -7.00 -2.75
C GLU A 69 11.53 -6.07 -3.80
N SER A 70 10.73 -5.71 -4.81
CA SER A 70 11.19 -4.86 -5.93
C SER A 70 11.70 -3.46 -5.52
N SER A 71 11.25 -2.95 -4.38
CA SER A 71 11.68 -1.66 -3.81
C SER A 71 13.02 -1.72 -3.07
N VAL A 72 13.57 -2.92 -2.88
CA VAL A 72 14.79 -3.14 -2.09
C VAL A 72 16.00 -3.28 -3.01
N VAL A 73 17.09 -2.58 -2.65
CA VAL A 73 18.39 -2.70 -3.29
C VAL A 73 19.40 -3.19 -2.26
N LEU A 74 20.11 -4.28 -2.56
CA LEU A 74 21.14 -4.83 -1.69
C LEU A 74 22.52 -4.30 -2.07
N VAL A 75 23.29 -3.89 -1.05
CA VAL A 75 24.69 -3.46 -1.20
C VAL A 75 25.53 -4.29 -0.25
N ASN A 76 26.47 -5.06 -0.75
CA ASN A 76 27.27 -5.94 0.10
C ASN A 76 28.54 -5.26 0.61
N ASN A 77 28.73 -5.24 1.93
CA ASN A 77 30.01 -4.88 2.56
C ASN A 77 30.81 -6.15 2.87
N GLU A 78 31.69 -6.56 1.96
CA GLU A 78 32.58 -7.72 2.16
C GLU A 78 33.55 -7.58 3.34
N LYS A 79 33.79 -6.34 3.80
CA LYS A 79 34.71 -6.02 4.90
C LYS A 79 33.99 -5.73 6.21
N TYR A 80 32.73 -6.16 6.36
CA TYR A 80 31.91 -5.89 7.55
C TYR A 80 32.61 -6.27 8.87
N LYS A 81 33.43 -7.33 8.89
CA LYS A 81 34.17 -7.77 10.09
C LYS A 81 35.24 -6.78 10.56
N TRP A 82 35.76 -5.95 9.67
CA TRP A 82 36.91 -5.07 9.93
C TRP A 82 36.59 -3.59 9.71
N THR A 83 35.30 -3.26 9.58
CA THR A 83 34.85 -1.90 9.31
C THR A 83 33.67 -1.51 10.19
N GLY A 84 33.58 -0.22 10.54
CA GLY A 84 32.45 0.35 11.26
C GLY A 84 31.27 0.64 10.32
N ASN A 85 30.11 0.95 10.91
CA ASN A 85 28.86 1.14 10.17
C ASN A 85 28.89 2.35 9.20
N MET A 86 29.81 3.31 9.38
CA MET A 86 30.02 4.42 8.43
C MET A 86 30.56 3.93 7.08
N THR A 87 31.40 2.89 7.07
CA THR A 87 31.89 2.27 5.83
C THR A 87 30.73 1.62 5.07
N SER A 88 29.86 0.91 5.78
CA SER A 88 28.64 0.32 5.22
C SER A 88 27.76 1.40 4.59
N LEU A 89 27.52 2.51 5.30
CA LEU A 89 26.75 3.65 4.78
C LEU A 89 27.42 4.32 3.56
N ALA A 90 28.76 4.38 3.51
CA ALA A 90 29.49 4.95 2.39
C ALA A 90 29.40 4.09 1.11
N LEU A 91 29.34 2.76 1.25
CA LEU A 91 29.15 1.84 0.11
C LEU A 91 27.78 2.02 -0.58
N ALA A 92 26.78 2.51 0.15
CA ALA A 92 25.45 2.80 -0.41
C ALA A 92 25.38 4.06 -1.29
N LYS A 93 26.48 4.84 -1.41
CA LYS A 93 26.51 6.15 -2.09
C LYS A 93 25.88 6.17 -3.48
N GLU A 94 26.15 5.16 -4.31
CA GLU A 94 25.64 5.11 -5.69
C GLU A 94 24.13 4.87 -5.77
N PHE A 95 23.53 4.41 -4.67
CA PHE A 95 22.13 4.05 -4.58
C PHE A 95 21.29 5.06 -3.81
N ILE A 96 21.89 6.08 -3.19
CA ILE A 96 21.18 7.13 -2.44
C ILE A 96 21.13 8.38 -3.32
N THR A 97 19.92 8.88 -3.57
CA THR A 97 19.70 10.02 -4.47
C THR A 97 18.94 11.19 -3.85
N ASP A 98 18.38 11.02 -2.66
CA ASP A 98 17.59 12.04 -1.96
C ASP A 98 17.83 12.00 -0.44
N ASP A 99 17.13 12.86 0.30
CA ASP A 99 17.00 12.75 1.77
C ASP A 99 16.46 11.35 2.13
N PHE A 100 16.96 10.75 3.22
CA PHE A 100 16.62 9.37 3.57
C PHE A 100 16.49 9.14 5.08
N ILE A 101 15.79 8.06 5.43
CA ILE A 101 15.76 7.51 6.78
C ILE A 101 16.85 6.45 6.91
N LEU A 102 17.77 6.62 7.87
CA LEU A 102 18.79 5.64 8.23
C LEU A 102 18.32 4.81 9.43
N ILE A 103 18.43 3.49 9.35
CA ILE A 103 18.03 2.53 10.39
C ILE A 103 19.12 1.48 10.59
N GLU A 104 19.39 1.12 11.83
CA GLU A 104 20.21 -0.04 12.17
C GLU A 104 19.39 -1.34 12.10
N GLY A 105 19.96 -2.38 11.47
CA GLY A 105 19.21 -3.58 11.09
C GLY A 105 18.82 -4.49 12.25
N ASP A 106 19.49 -4.40 13.39
CA ASP A 106 19.27 -5.20 14.60
C ASP A 106 18.14 -4.67 15.51
N LEU A 107 17.41 -3.65 15.05
CA LEU A 107 16.36 -3.00 15.83
C LEU A 107 14.98 -3.64 15.66
N ILE A 108 14.21 -3.64 16.75
CA ILE A 108 12.76 -3.78 16.73
C ILE A 108 12.13 -2.58 17.44
N PHE A 109 11.11 -1.97 16.84
CA PHE A 109 10.51 -0.72 17.33
C PHE A 109 9.02 -0.61 17.00
N GLU A 110 8.36 0.36 17.65
CA GLU A 110 6.99 0.80 17.35
C GLU A 110 6.90 1.58 16.04
N SER A 111 5.80 1.43 15.30
CA SER A 111 5.58 2.10 14.02
C SER A 111 5.59 3.63 14.12
N GLN A 112 5.29 4.18 15.30
CA GLN A 112 5.34 5.62 15.54
C GLN A 112 6.75 6.22 15.41
N ALA A 113 7.82 5.43 15.58
CA ALA A 113 9.20 5.90 15.43
C ALA A 113 9.44 6.46 14.01
N ILE A 114 9.06 5.66 13.00
CA ILE A 114 9.19 6.04 11.60
C ILE A 114 8.17 7.11 11.24
N SER A 115 6.92 6.97 11.71
CA SER A 115 5.88 7.96 11.42
C SER A 115 6.24 9.36 11.90
N GLN A 116 6.79 9.51 13.11
CA GLN A 116 7.15 10.83 13.63
C GLN A 116 8.41 11.40 12.95
N ILE A 117 9.43 10.57 12.70
CA ILE A 117 10.69 11.07 12.13
C ILE A 117 10.55 11.49 10.66
N VAL A 118 9.75 10.75 9.87
CA VAL A 118 9.42 11.11 8.48
C VAL A 118 8.66 12.44 8.43
N ASN A 119 7.74 12.67 9.37
CA ASN A 119 6.95 13.89 9.47
C ASN A 119 7.63 15.03 10.25
N SER A 120 8.89 14.87 10.65
CA SER A 120 9.65 15.92 11.33
C SER A 120 9.80 17.16 10.45
N LYS A 121 9.79 18.35 11.08
CA LYS A 121 10.08 19.62 10.40
C LYS A 121 11.58 19.80 10.12
N GLU A 122 12.42 19.11 10.88
CA GLU A 122 13.87 19.17 10.76
C GLU A 122 14.33 18.16 9.70
N LYS A 123 15.14 18.62 8.75
CA LYS A 123 15.65 17.77 7.66
C LYS A 123 16.75 16.81 8.11
N ASP A 124 17.48 17.18 9.16
CA ASP A 124 18.54 16.40 9.77
C ASP A 124 18.20 16.20 11.25
N CYS A 125 17.82 14.99 11.64
CA CYS A 125 17.52 14.70 13.03
C CYS A 125 17.78 13.25 13.41
N VAL A 126 18.20 13.05 14.65
CA VAL A 126 18.34 11.73 15.29
C VAL A 126 17.11 11.46 16.16
N LEU A 127 16.66 10.20 16.20
CA LEU A 127 15.62 9.78 17.13
C LEU A 127 16.24 9.46 18.48
N ILE A 128 15.70 10.06 19.54
CA ILE A 128 16.09 9.77 20.92
C ILE A 128 14.88 9.38 21.77
N THR A 129 15.12 8.62 22.82
CA THR A 129 14.12 8.25 23.83
C THR A 129 14.72 8.37 25.23
N ASN A 130 13.96 8.05 26.26
CA ASN A 130 14.47 7.89 27.61
C ASN A 130 15.37 6.66 27.71
N GLU A 131 16.37 6.73 28.58
CA GLU A 131 17.38 5.70 28.78
C GLU A 131 16.77 4.32 29.03
N SER A 132 17.27 3.32 28.31
CA SER A 132 16.77 1.94 28.33
C SER A 132 17.28 1.14 29.54
N GLY A 133 18.48 1.45 30.05
CA GLY A 133 19.16 0.65 31.06
C GLY A 133 19.82 -0.61 30.49
N SER A 134 20.13 -0.65 29.18
CA SER A 134 20.77 -1.77 28.48
C SER A 134 22.25 -1.95 28.86
N GLY A 135 22.94 -0.88 29.25
CA GLY A 135 24.39 -0.84 29.49
C GLY A 135 25.25 -0.62 28.25
N ASP A 136 24.65 -0.44 27.07
CA ASP A 136 25.34 -0.08 25.81
C ASP A 136 24.76 1.20 25.18
N GLU A 137 24.09 2.03 25.98
CA GLU A 137 23.32 3.17 25.52
C GLU A 137 24.18 4.23 24.83
N GLY A 138 23.76 4.69 23.65
CA GLY A 138 24.28 5.90 23.01
C GLY A 138 23.71 7.17 23.66
N PHE A 139 24.25 7.60 24.80
CA PHE A 139 23.76 8.78 25.52
C PHE A 139 23.90 10.06 24.69
N VAL A 140 22.88 10.91 24.73
CA VAL A 140 22.81 12.18 24.00
C VAL A 140 22.69 13.34 24.98
N GLN A 141 23.45 14.40 24.70
CA GLN A 141 23.22 15.72 25.28
C GLN A 141 22.97 16.72 24.16
N LEU A 142 21.95 17.55 24.36
CA LEU A 142 21.52 18.60 23.45
C LEU A 142 21.98 19.97 23.94
N LYS A 143 22.16 20.89 22.99
CA LYS A 143 22.35 22.32 23.24
C LYS A 143 21.44 23.10 22.31
N ASN A 144 20.50 23.86 22.89
CA ASN A 144 19.48 24.61 22.14
C ASN A 144 18.64 23.75 21.18
N GLY A 145 18.33 22.50 21.57
CA GLY A 145 17.55 21.56 20.76
C GLY A 145 18.34 20.78 19.70
N TYR A 146 19.65 21.01 19.59
CA TYR A 146 20.52 20.34 18.63
C TYR A 146 21.53 19.42 19.32
N LEU A 147 21.97 18.38 18.61
CA LEU A 147 22.98 17.43 19.05
C LEU A 147 24.26 18.16 19.47
N PHE A 148 24.76 17.87 20.67
CA PHE A 148 25.97 18.51 21.22
C PHE A 148 27.00 17.49 21.71
N LYS A 149 26.57 16.39 22.32
CA LYS A 149 27.42 15.24 22.64
C LYS A 149 26.68 13.93 22.37
N LEU A 150 27.45 12.93 21.95
CA LEU A 150 27.02 11.54 21.78
C LEU A 150 28.18 10.62 22.18
N SER A 151 27.95 9.70 23.10
CA SER A 151 28.96 8.78 23.63
C SER A 151 28.29 7.71 24.49
N LYS A 152 28.88 6.53 24.54
CA LYS A 152 28.48 5.44 25.45
C LYS A 152 29.03 5.60 26.87
N ASP A 153 29.98 6.51 27.06
CA ASP A 153 30.55 6.80 28.37
C ASP A 153 29.82 7.96 29.05
N ILE A 154 28.95 7.60 30.00
CA ILE A 154 28.13 8.52 30.78
C ILE A 154 28.95 9.61 31.50
N HIS A 155 30.21 9.37 31.82
CA HIS A 155 31.08 10.34 32.52
C HIS A 155 31.46 11.54 31.66
N GLN A 156 31.22 11.48 30.34
CA GLN A 156 31.49 12.59 29.42
C GLN A 156 30.39 13.66 29.43
N PHE A 157 29.29 13.43 30.13
CA PHE A 157 28.08 14.24 30.06
C PHE A 157 27.88 15.14 31.28
N ASN A 158 27.39 16.36 31.04
CA ASN A 158 26.92 17.23 32.13
C ASN A 158 25.46 16.97 32.47
N ARG A 159 24.72 16.44 31.50
CA ARG A 159 23.33 15.99 31.61
C ARG A 159 23.07 14.99 30.49
N ILE A 160 22.06 14.14 30.68
CA ILE A 160 21.56 13.21 29.68
C ILE A 160 20.20 13.71 29.26
N ASP A 161 20.05 14.01 27.97
CA ASP A 161 18.78 14.45 27.40
C ASP A 161 18.00 13.26 26.80
N GLY A 162 18.69 12.16 26.47
CA GLY A 162 18.12 10.88 26.06
C GLY A 162 19.16 9.88 25.56
N GLU A 163 18.67 8.77 25.01
CA GLU A 163 19.43 7.71 24.32
C GLU A 163 19.08 7.69 22.83
N MET A 164 20.10 7.59 21.96
CA MET A 164 19.92 7.44 20.52
C MET A 164 19.59 5.99 20.13
N ILE A 165 18.58 5.81 19.27
CA ILE A 165 17.95 4.51 18.99
C ILE A 165 18.45 3.86 17.69
N GLY A 166 19.41 4.46 17.00
CA GLY A 166 19.86 3.99 15.68
C GLY A 166 18.88 4.27 14.53
N ILE A 167 17.97 5.24 14.70
CA ILE A 167 17.07 5.75 13.66
C ILE A 167 17.35 7.25 13.45
N SER A 168 17.64 7.65 12.22
CA SER A 168 17.95 9.04 11.87
C SER A 168 17.31 9.46 10.55
N ARG A 169 16.96 10.73 10.43
CA ARG A 169 16.65 11.38 9.16
C ARG A 169 17.87 12.19 8.73
N ILE A 170 18.40 11.89 7.54
CA ILE A 170 19.61 12.51 7.02
C ILE A 170 19.28 13.14 5.67
N SER A 171 19.51 14.44 5.55
CA SER A 171 19.41 15.13 4.28
C SER A 171 20.53 14.71 3.34
N TYR A 172 20.28 14.72 2.03
CA TYR A 172 21.31 14.44 1.04
C TYR A 172 22.51 15.40 1.16
N SER A 173 22.25 16.65 1.60
CA SER A 173 23.29 17.64 1.87
C SER A 173 24.20 17.25 3.03
N LEU A 174 23.64 16.79 4.14
CA LEU A 174 24.42 16.32 5.29
C LEU A 174 25.18 15.04 4.92
N TYR A 175 24.52 14.09 4.26
CA TYR A 175 25.14 12.85 3.80
C TYR A 175 26.34 13.12 2.88
N SER A 176 26.22 14.04 1.94
CA SER A 176 27.32 14.45 1.05
C SER A 176 28.54 14.98 1.83
N LYS A 177 28.30 15.70 2.94
CA LYS A 177 29.37 16.18 3.83
C LYS A 177 29.98 15.04 4.64
N MET A 178 29.16 14.11 5.13
CA MET A 178 29.65 12.90 5.82
C MET A 178 30.60 12.11 4.91
N LEU A 179 30.21 11.90 3.64
CA LEU A 179 31.07 11.23 2.67
C LEU A 179 32.37 11.99 2.42
N LYS A 180 32.28 13.32 2.24
CA LYS A 180 33.46 14.16 2.00
C LYS A 180 34.45 14.15 3.17
N GLU A 181 33.96 14.22 4.40
CA GLU A 181 34.81 14.11 5.59
C GLU A 181 35.40 12.69 5.70
N PHE A 182 34.60 11.67 5.37
CA PHE A 182 35.02 10.27 5.39
C PHE A 182 36.06 9.90 4.32
N GLU A 183 36.18 10.65 3.21
CA GLU A 183 37.17 10.39 2.15
C GLU A 183 38.63 10.36 2.68
N ASN A 184 38.91 11.14 3.73
CA ASN A 184 40.24 11.20 4.37
C ASN A 184 40.34 10.33 5.63
N ASN A 185 39.30 9.55 5.95
CA ASN A 185 39.27 8.73 7.14
C ASN A 185 40.24 7.54 7.04
N ILE A 186 41.05 7.37 8.08
CA ILE A 186 41.98 6.25 8.23
C ILE A 186 41.56 5.26 9.33
N ASN A 187 40.54 5.58 10.12
CA ASN A 187 40.00 4.69 11.15
C ASN A 187 38.91 3.79 10.56
N PRO A 188 39.18 2.51 10.26
CA PRO A 188 38.20 1.66 9.59
C PRO A 188 36.98 1.37 10.46
N TYR A 189 37.08 1.53 11.79
CA TYR A 189 36.01 1.22 12.76
C TYR A 189 35.09 2.41 13.07
N LEU A 190 35.17 3.49 12.29
CA LEU A 190 34.33 4.66 12.53
C LEU A 190 32.84 4.35 12.35
N HIS A 191 32.05 4.75 13.35
CA HIS A 191 30.60 4.68 13.33
C HIS A 191 29.98 6.01 12.82
N TYR A 192 28.87 5.95 12.08
CA TYR A 192 28.24 7.11 11.43
C TYR A 192 27.75 8.12 12.46
N GLU A 193 27.40 7.66 13.65
CA GLU A 193 26.96 8.41 14.82
C GLU A 193 28.01 9.46 15.24
N TYR A 194 29.30 9.06 15.24
CA TYR A 194 30.39 9.98 15.57
C TYR A 194 30.70 10.94 14.41
N MET A 195 30.55 10.49 13.16
CA MET A 195 30.65 11.37 11.99
C MET A 195 29.53 12.44 12.00
N LEU A 196 28.31 12.04 12.34
CA LEU A 196 27.18 12.95 12.56
C LEU A 196 27.48 13.93 13.69
N LEU A 197 28.03 13.45 14.81
CA LEU A 197 28.41 14.32 15.93
C LEU A 197 29.46 15.35 15.53
N ASP A 198 30.51 14.95 14.80
CA ASP A 198 31.55 15.88 14.37
C ASP A 198 31.00 16.98 13.45
N LEU A 199 30.16 16.60 12.47
CA LEU A 199 29.50 17.56 11.60
C LEU A 199 28.42 18.40 12.31
N SER A 200 27.82 17.89 13.39
CA SER A 200 26.81 18.63 14.16
C SER A 200 27.33 19.92 14.80
N ARG A 201 28.66 20.08 14.87
CA ARG A 201 29.32 21.31 15.36
C ARG A 201 29.16 22.49 14.40
N GLU A 202 29.03 22.20 13.10
CA GLU A 202 28.88 23.20 12.04
C GLU A 202 27.52 23.12 11.33
N HIS A 203 26.82 21.99 11.44
CA HIS A 203 25.50 21.74 10.88
C HIS A 203 24.50 21.44 12.00
N ARG A 204 23.29 21.98 11.86
CA ARG A 204 22.23 21.74 12.84
C ARG A 204 21.66 20.34 12.65
N VAL A 205 22.00 19.43 13.55
CA VAL A 205 21.36 18.11 13.67
C VAL A 205 20.42 18.17 14.88
N ALA A 206 19.12 18.15 14.64
CA ALA A 206 18.12 18.17 15.72
C ALA A 206 17.99 16.80 16.39
N ALA A 207 17.32 16.76 17.53
CA ALA A 207 16.88 15.50 18.14
C ALA A 207 15.37 15.48 18.26
N LEU A 208 14.74 14.43 17.74
CA LEU A 208 13.33 14.15 17.93
C LEU A 208 13.21 13.19 19.11
N LYS A 209 12.64 13.66 20.22
CA LYS A 209 12.46 12.85 21.43
C LYS A 209 11.07 12.21 21.48
N ILE A 210 11.01 10.89 21.65
CA ILE A 210 9.79 10.15 21.97
C ILE A 210 9.95 9.54 23.36
N ASP A 211 9.25 10.08 24.37
CA ASP A 211 9.49 9.72 25.78
C ASP A 211 9.16 8.26 26.15
N ASP A 212 8.12 7.69 25.55
CA ASP A 212 7.68 6.31 25.82
C ASP A 212 7.68 5.50 24.52
N LEU A 213 8.86 5.34 23.93
CA LEU A 213 9.07 4.42 22.82
C LEU A 213 9.52 3.05 23.34
N ALA A 214 8.78 2.00 23.03
CA ALA A 214 9.20 0.62 23.15
C ALA A 214 10.01 0.25 21.91
N TRP A 215 11.26 -0.09 22.16
CA TRP A 215 12.21 -0.51 21.16
C TRP A 215 13.23 -1.43 21.82
N GLY A 216 14.03 -2.11 21.01
CA GLY A 216 15.17 -2.89 21.48
C GLY A 216 16.07 -3.29 20.33
N GLU A 217 17.30 -3.62 20.66
CA GLU A 217 18.31 -4.16 19.75
C GLU A 217 18.57 -5.65 20.05
N ILE A 218 19.12 -6.37 19.07
CA ILE A 218 19.46 -7.78 19.21
C ILE A 218 20.94 -8.03 18.93
N ASP A 219 21.74 -8.04 20.00
CA ASP A 219 23.14 -8.46 19.96
C ASP A 219 23.33 -9.88 20.48
N THR A 220 22.54 -10.24 21.48
CA THR A 220 22.70 -11.45 22.28
C THR A 220 21.40 -12.26 22.34
N LEU A 221 21.52 -13.56 22.60
CA LEU A 221 20.37 -14.45 22.80
C LEU A 221 19.45 -13.96 23.93
N LYS A 222 20.02 -13.36 24.99
CA LYS A 222 19.26 -12.81 26.12
C LYS A 222 18.35 -11.64 25.71
N GLN A 223 18.84 -10.72 24.87
CA GLN A 223 18.02 -9.62 24.34
C GLN A 223 16.93 -10.17 23.43
N TYR A 224 17.25 -11.13 22.55
CA TYR A 224 16.27 -11.76 21.66
C TYR A 224 15.13 -12.44 22.44
N ASP A 225 15.46 -13.19 23.50
CA ASP A 225 14.46 -13.82 24.37
C ASP A 225 13.61 -12.78 25.11
N ALA A 226 14.21 -11.69 25.60
CA ALA A 226 13.46 -10.60 26.23
C ALA A 226 12.47 -9.93 25.26
N ILE A 227 12.87 -9.79 23.99
CA ILE A 227 12.03 -9.23 22.94
C ILE A 227 10.82 -10.13 22.68
N LYS A 228 11.05 -11.42 22.45
CA LYS A 228 9.99 -12.40 22.18
C LYS A 228 9.01 -12.51 23.33
N ASN A 229 9.51 -12.55 24.57
CA ASN A 229 8.68 -12.80 25.75
C ASN A 229 7.91 -11.56 26.23
N TYR A 230 8.45 -10.36 26.05
CA TYR A 230 7.90 -9.16 26.67
C TYR A 230 7.77 -7.95 25.74
N LEU A 231 8.87 -7.55 25.08
CA LEU A 231 8.89 -6.27 24.34
C LEU A 231 7.93 -6.29 23.16
N PHE A 232 7.92 -7.36 22.35
CA PHE A 232 7.12 -7.39 21.13
C PHE A 232 5.62 -7.29 21.42
N SER A 233 5.18 -7.95 22.49
CA SER A 233 3.80 -7.80 22.98
C SER A 233 3.48 -6.36 23.44
N LYS A 234 4.45 -5.64 24.02
CA LYS A 234 4.30 -4.22 24.36
C LYS A 234 4.21 -3.35 23.10
N ILE A 235 5.08 -3.59 22.12
CA ILE A 235 5.10 -2.90 20.82
C ILE A 235 3.73 -3.06 20.14
N LYS A 236 3.23 -4.28 19.98
CA LYS A 236 1.91 -4.54 19.35
C LYS A 236 0.78 -3.74 20.02
N ARG A 237 0.71 -3.73 21.36
CA ARG A 237 -0.33 -2.98 22.09
C ARG A 237 -0.25 -1.47 21.83
N LYS A 238 0.96 -0.94 21.70
CA LYS A 238 1.17 0.49 21.44
C LYS A 238 0.93 0.86 19.98
N ASP A 239 1.33 0.03 19.02
CA ASP A 239 0.98 0.21 17.60
C ASP A 239 -0.54 0.24 17.40
N LEU A 240 -1.27 -0.70 18.02
CA LEU A 240 -2.74 -0.73 18.02
C LEU A 240 -3.36 0.56 18.60
N LYS A 241 -2.74 1.11 19.64
CA LYS A 241 -3.20 2.38 20.24
C LYS A 241 -2.90 3.57 19.32
N PHE A 242 -1.67 3.65 18.82
CA PHE A 242 -1.21 4.70 17.92
C PHE A 242 -2.05 4.74 16.64
N GLU A 243 -2.34 3.59 16.04
CA GLU A 243 -3.23 3.48 14.89
C GLU A 243 -4.63 4.03 15.20
N LYS A 244 -5.24 3.62 16.33
CA LYS A 244 -6.55 4.13 16.74
C LYS A 244 -6.55 5.64 16.95
N ASP A 245 -5.52 6.18 17.61
CA ASP A 245 -5.40 7.62 17.86
C ASP A 245 -5.22 8.40 16.54
N ASN A 246 -4.46 7.84 15.59
CA ASN A 246 -4.32 8.42 14.25
C ASN A 246 -5.66 8.43 13.49
N ILE A 247 -6.40 7.32 13.53
CA ILE A 247 -7.73 7.23 12.90
C ILE A 247 -8.71 8.25 13.52
N LYS A 248 -8.69 8.42 14.84
CA LYS A 248 -9.48 9.47 15.50
C LYS A 248 -9.08 10.85 14.99
N SER A 249 -7.79 11.17 14.94
CA SER A 249 -7.28 12.46 14.44
C SER A 249 -7.69 12.75 13.00
N ILE A 250 -7.68 11.72 12.13
CA ILE A 250 -8.20 11.81 10.77
C ILE A 250 -9.69 12.20 10.80
N ILE A 251 -10.52 11.45 11.51
CA ILE A 251 -11.97 11.73 11.57
C ILE A 251 -12.25 13.14 12.11
N GLN A 252 -11.57 13.56 13.16
CA GLN A 252 -11.71 14.91 13.71
C GLN A 252 -11.42 15.99 12.67
N ARG A 253 -10.32 15.83 11.91
CA ARG A 253 -9.91 16.79 10.89
C ARG A 253 -10.93 16.90 9.76
N TYR A 254 -11.53 15.78 9.36
CA TYR A 254 -12.41 15.71 8.19
C TYR A 254 -13.87 16.02 8.47
N LEU A 255 -14.36 15.68 9.66
CA LEU A 255 -15.75 15.91 10.05
C LEU A 255 -15.93 17.11 10.97
N ASP A 256 -14.85 17.78 11.38
CA ASP A 256 -14.85 18.90 12.33
C ASP A 256 -15.59 18.54 13.64
N ILE A 257 -15.22 17.40 14.23
CA ILE A 257 -15.82 16.89 15.47
C ILE A 257 -14.77 16.63 16.57
N PRO A 258 -15.15 16.66 17.85
CA PRO A 258 -14.29 16.24 18.96
C PRO A 258 -13.89 14.75 18.92
N ALA A 259 -12.68 14.40 19.37
CA ALA A 259 -12.17 13.01 19.40
C ALA A 259 -13.02 12.08 20.27
N GLU A 260 -13.59 12.63 21.32
CA GLU A 260 -14.46 11.94 22.28
C GLU A 260 -15.74 11.40 21.64
N ASN A 261 -16.15 11.99 20.51
CA ASN A 261 -17.30 11.53 19.74
C ASN A 261 -16.99 10.26 18.94
N VAL A 262 -15.71 9.89 18.79
CA VAL A 262 -15.27 8.65 18.15
C VAL A 262 -15.03 7.58 19.22
N THR A 263 -16.03 6.74 19.44
CA THR A 263 -16.04 5.77 20.55
C THR A 263 -15.46 4.41 20.16
N THR A 264 -15.55 4.04 18.89
CA THR A 264 -15.10 2.73 18.38
C THR A 264 -14.26 2.91 17.12
N VAL A 265 -13.17 2.14 17.03
CA VAL A 265 -12.35 1.98 15.83
C VAL A 265 -11.94 0.51 15.72
N ILE A 266 -12.42 -0.17 14.68
CA ILE A 266 -12.19 -1.60 14.43
C ILE A 266 -11.74 -1.75 12.98
N HIS A 267 -10.68 -2.52 12.73
CA HIS A 267 -10.23 -2.84 11.38
C HIS A 267 -11.30 -3.68 10.64
N ALA A 268 -11.65 -3.29 9.42
CA ALA A 268 -12.73 -3.87 8.62
C ALA A 268 -12.23 -4.56 7.32
N GLY A 269 -10.92 -4.74 7.16
CA GLY A 269 -10.33 -5.46 6.02
C GLY A 269 -10.11 -4.60 4.77
N GLY A 270 -9.90 -5.25 3.62
CA GLY A 270 -9.61 -4.62 2.33
C GLY A 270 -8.24 -5.01 1.78
N MET A 271 -8.16 -5.34 0.48
CA MET A 271 -6.90 -5.73 -0.17
C MET A 271 -6.03 -4.53 -0.56
N THR A 272 -6.65 -3.44 -1.01
CA THR A 272 -5.95 -2.29 -1.58
C THR A 272 -6.02 -1.04 -0.69
N ASN A 273 -6.96 -1.00 0.25
CA ASN A 273 -7.19 0.13 1.15
C ASN A 273 -7.37 -0.39 2.58
N LYS A 274 -6.94 0.40 3.58
CA LYS A 274 -7.18 0.09 4.99
C LYS A 274 -8.57 0.61 5.37
N ASN A 275 -9.52 -0.28 5.61
CA ASN A 275 -10.86 0.09 6.03
C ASN A 275 -11.03 -0.08 7.54
N TYR A 276 -11.73 0.87 8.17
CA TYR A 276 -12.03 0.87 9.60
C TYR A 276 -13.52 1.10 9.81
N LYS A 277 -14.17 0.22 10.57
CA LYS A 277 -15.49 0.48 11.15
C LYS A 277 -15.32 1.40 12.34
N VAL A 278 -15.97 2.56 12.28
CA VAL A 278 -15.87 3.59 13.31
C VAL A 278 -17.24 3.98 13.82
N CYS A 279 -17.37 4.25 15.12
CA CYS A 279 -18.60 4.76 15.73
C CYS A 279 -18.42 6.24 16.05
N ILE A 280 -19.25 7.09 15.45
CA ILE A 280 -19.21 8.54 15.55
C ILE A 280 -20.59 9.00 16.04
N ASN A 281 -20.65 9.67 17.19
CA ASN A 281 -21.91 10.14 17.79
C ASN A 281 -22.99 9.04 17.96
N GLY A 282 -22.58 7.78 18.13
CA GLY A 282 -23.50 6.64 18.27
C GLY A 282 -23.91 5.97 16.95
N GLU A 283 -23.51 6.51 15.80
CA GLU A 283 -23.76 5.92 14.48
C GLU A 283 -22.47 5.28 13.91
N TYR A 284 -22.62 4.20 13.13
CA TYR A 284 -21.48 3.52 12.52
C TYR A 284 -21.18 4.00 11.10
N PHE A 285 -19.89 4.11 10.80
CA PHE A 285 -19.34 4.49 9.49
C PHE A 285 -18.20 3.55 9.09
N ILE A 286 -17.88 3.52 7.81
CA ILE A 286 -16.64 2.97 7.26
C ILE A 286 -15.73 4.14 6.89
N LEU A 287 -14.56 4.19 7.51
CA LEU A 287 -13.45 5.03 7.09
C LEU A 287 -12.51 4.20 6.21
N ARG A 288 -12.30 4.64 4.98
CA ARG A 288 -11.30 4.10 4.06
C ARG A 288 -10.10 5.04 4.04
N VAL A 289 -8.94 4.51 4.40
CA VAL A 289 -7.64 5.16 4.25
C VAL A 289 -6.93 4.50 3.07
N PRO A 290 -6.54 5.26 2.02
CA PRO A 290 -5.94 4.69 0.83
C PRO A 290 -4.57 4.07 1.13
N GLY A 291 -4.28 2.93 0.52
CA GLY A 291 -2.97 2.30 0.54
C GLY A 291 -1.98 2.96 -0.43
N ALA A 292 -0.68 2.71 -0.23
CA ALA A 292 0.36 3.17 -1.16
C ALA A 292 0.26 2.43 -2.51
N GLY A 293 0.44 3.16 -3.63
CA GLY A 293 0.72 2.54 -4.94
C GLY A 293 -0.45 2.38 -5.94
N THR A 294 -1.64 2.94 -5.67
CA THR A 294 -2.76 2.98 -6.65
C THR A 294 -2.92 4.31 -7.40
N GLU A 295 -2.09 5.30 -7.07
CA GLU A 295 -2.18 6.68 -7.55
C GLU A 295 -2.09 6.83 -9.08
N ASN A 296 -1.40 5.91 -9.75
CA ASN A 296 -1.21 5.95 -11.21
C ASN A 296 -2.31 5.22 -12.00
N MET A 297 -3.24 4.53 -11.32
CA MET A 297 -4.29 3.73 -11.95
C MET A 297 -5.67 4.37 -11.82
N ILE A 298 -5.97 4.98 -10.67
CA ILE A 298 -7.32 5.45 -10.31
C ILE A 298 -7.32 6.98 -10.12
N SER A 299 -8.34 7.65 -10.65
CA SER A 299 -8.58 9.07 -10.40
C SER A 299 -9.50 9.25 -9.19
N ARG A 300 -8.94 9.69 -8.07
CA ARG A 300 -9.69 9.98 -6.82
C ARG A 300 -10.80 11.02 -7.00
N LYS A 301 -10.58 11.99 -7.88
CA LYS A 301 -11.58 12.99 -8.26
C LYS A 301 -12.78 12.36 -8.95
N ASN A 302 -12.54 11.42 -9.87
CA ASN A 302 -13.63 10.72 -10.56
C ASN A 302 -14.39 9.83 -9.57
N GLU A 303 -13.70 9.06 -8.73
CA GLU A 303 -14.32 8.24 -7.68
C GLU A 303 -15.22 9.09 -6.78
N MET A 304 -14.75 10.25 -6.31
CA MET A 304 -15.54 11.14 -5.44
C MET A 304 -16.86 11.56 -6.10
N VAL A 305 -16.77 12.13 -7.30
CA VAL A 305 -17.94 12.68 -7.99
C VAL A 305 -18.92 11.56 -8.36
N ASN A 306 -18.43 10.47 -8.93
CA ASN A 306 -19.28 9.36 -9.36
C ASN A 306 -19.90 8.63 -8.16
N SER A 307 -19.16 8.43 -7.07
CA SER A 307 -19.70 7.85 -5.83
C SER A 307 -20.83 8.69 -5.25
N LYS A 308 -20.70 10.03 -5.32
CA LYS A 308 -21.72 10.95 -4.83
C LYS A 308 -22.97 10.92 -5.72
N LEU A 309 -22.80 10.94 -7.04
CA LEU A 309 -23.92 10.79 -7.99
C LEU A 309 -24.69 9.47 -7.75
N ALA A 310 -23.98 8.38 -7.51
CA ALA A 310 -24.59 7.09 -7.21
C ALA A 310 -25.32 7.06 -5.84
N SER A 311 -24.79 7.78 -4.84
CA SER A 311 -25.45 7.97 -3.55
C SER A 311 -26.74 8.78 -3.69
N ASP A 312 -26.72 9.86 -4.48
CA ASP A 312 -27.90 10.69 -4.75
C ASP A 312 -28.98 9.95 -5.55
N LEU A 313 -28.58 8.98 -6.40
CA LEU A 313 -29.48 8.05 -7.10
C LEU A 313 -30.04 6.95 -6.18
N GLY A 314 -29.53 6.83 -4.95
CA GLY A 314 -29.94 5.82 -3.98
C GLY A 314 -29.35 4.42 -4.22
N LEU A 315 -28.32 4.30 -5.05
CA LEU A 315 -27.65 3.02 -5.34
C LEU A 315 -26.49 2.74 -4.37
N ASN A 316 -25.82 3.80 -3.92
CA ASN A 316 -24.70 3.73 -2.99
C ASN A 316 -25.12 4.18 -1.58
N VAL A 317 -24.26 3.92 -0.59
CA VAL A 317 -24.42 4.47 0.76
C VAL A 317 -24.15 5.98 0.78
N ASP A 318 -24.66 6.66 1.81
CA ASP A 318 -24.30 8.07 2.05
C ASP A 318 -22.80 8.20 2.31
N ILE A 319 -22.19 9.22 1.73
CA ILE A 319 -20.76 9.54 1.89
C ILE A 319 -20.64 10.94 2.50
N PRO A 320 -20.64 11.07 3.83
CA PRO A 320 -20.49 12.36 4.50
C PRO A 320 -19.20 13.09 4.19
N CYS A 321 -18.11 12.36 3.86
CA CYS A 321 -16.82 12.97 3.59
C CYS A 321 -16.04 12.19 2.54
N PHE A 322 -15.41 12.93 1.63
CA PHE A 322 -14.47 12.42 0.64
C PHE A 322 -13.39 13.49 0.40
N ASP A 323 -12.12 13.16 0.60
CA ASP A 323 -10.96 13.99 0.25
C ASP A 323 -10.37 13.50 -1.09
N GLU A 324 -10.55 14.27 -2.17
CA GLU A 324 -10.03 13.91 -3.49
C GLU A 324 -8.49 13.96 -3.59
N GLU A 325 -7.81 14.77 -2.77
CA GLU A 325 -6.35 14.87 -2.77
C GLU A 325 -5.74 13.68 -2.03
N ARG A 326 -6.22 13.42 -0.80
CA ARG A 326 -5.66 12.37 0.07
C ARG A 326 -6.32 11.01 -0.10
N GLY A 327 -7.46 10.92 -0.79
CA GLY A 327 -8.22 9.68 -1.04
C GLY A 327 -8.94 9.12 0.19
N ILE A 328 -9.11 9.92 1.24
CA ILE A 328 -9.80 9.51 2.46
C ILE A 328 -11.31 9.58 2.22
N LYS A 329 -12.04 8.50 2.55
CA LYS A 329 -13.49 8.39 2.37
C LYS A 329 -14.15 7.93 3.65
N ILE A 330 -15.21 8.63 4.08
CA ILE A 330 -16.08 8.22 5.19
C ILE A 330 -17.47 7.99 4.61
N SER A 331 -17.96 6.76 4.73
CA SER A 331 -19.30 6.37 4.27
C SER A 331 -20.12 5.77 5.41
N LYS A 332 -21.45 5.82 5.31
CA LYS A 332 -22.33 5.17 6.29
C LYS A 332 -22.10 3.65 6.30
N PHE A 333 -22.10 3.07 7.48
CA PHE A 333 -22.07 1.63 7.66
C PHE A 333 -23.47 1.05 7.44
N ILE A 334 -23.56 -0.06 6.70
CA ILE A 334 -24.81 -0.80 6.53
C ILE A 334 -24.92 -1.77 7.71
N GLU A 335 -25.89 -1.53 8.60
CA GLU A 335 -26.10 -2.39 9.76
C GLU A 335 -26.66 -3.76 9.38
N GLU A 336 -26.18 -4.80 10.06
CA GLU A 336 -26.63 -6.19 9.87
C GLU A 336 -26.60 -6.63 8.40
N ALA A 337 -25.59 -6.14 7.66
CA ALA A 337 -25.48 -6.35 6.24
C ALA A 337 -25.09 -7.78 5.85
N GLU A 338 -25.65 -8.24 4.73
CA GLU A 338 -25.22 -9.44 4.01
C GLU A 338 -24.51 -9.01 2.72
N THR A 339 -23.18 -9.16 2.68
CA THR A 339 -22.40 -9.02 1.44
C THR A 339 -22.66 -10.21 0.53
N LEU A 340 -22.97 -9.97 -0.75
CA LEU A 340 -23.17 -11.05 -1.69
C LEU A 340 -21.86 -11.80 -1.95
N THR A 341 -22.00 -13.10 -2.17
CA THR A 341 -20.93 -13.98 -2.67
C THR A 341 -21.29 -14.42 -4.07
N GLY A 342 -20.32 -14.90 -4.85
CA GLY A 342 -20.61 -15.43 -6.19
C GLY A 342 -21.68 -16.53 -6.20
N ARG A 343 -21.77 -17.34 -5.13
CA ARG A 343 -22.85 -18.33 -4.96
C ARG A 343 -24.20 -17.70 -4.64
N ALA A 344 -24.23 -16.67 -3.79
CA ALA A 344 -25.47 -15.98 -3.44
C ALA A 344 -26.02 -15.18 -4.64
N ALA A 345 -25.14 -14.56 -5.43
CA ALA A 345 -25.48 -13.78 -6.63
C ALA A 345 -26.20 -14.62 -7.70
N LYS A 346 -25.95 -15.93 -7.75
CA LYS A 346 -26.64 -16.85 -8.68
C LYS A 346 -28.12 -17.12 -8.34
N LYS A 347 -28.59 -16.76 -7.15
CA LYS A 347 -30.01 -16.95 -6.81
C LYS A 347 -30.84 -15.93 -7.58
N GLU A 348 -31.95 -16.37 -8.18
CA GLU A 348 -32.82 -15.49 -8.98
C GLU A 348 -33.29 -14.25 -8.19
N GLU A 349 -33.57 -14.39 -6.89
CA GLU A 349 -33.94 -13.27 -6.01
C GLU A 349 -32.86 -12.17 -5.97
N ASN A 350 -31.59 -12.55 -5.95
CA ASN A 350 -30.47 -11.61 -5.93
C ASN A 350 -30.15 -11.10 -7.34
N MET A 351 -30.28 -11.94 -8.37
CA MET A 351 -30.15 -11.50 -9.77
C MET A 351 -31.15 -10.38 -10.10
N LYS A 352 -32.39 -10.46 -9.60
CA LYS A 352 -33.39 -9.39 -9.73
C LYS A 352 -32.89 -8.09 -9.11
N LEU A 353 -32.43 -8.13 -7.86
CA LEU A 353 -31.91 -6.95 -7.17
C LEU A 353 -30.69 -6.33 -7.88
N VAL A 354 -29.74 -7.17 -8.32
CA VAL A 354 -28.54 -6.73 -9.05
C VAL A 354 -28.93 -6.10 -10.39
N THR A 355 -29.76 -6.78 -11.19
CA THR A 355 -30.19 -6.25 -12.49
C THR A 355 -31.05 -4.98 -12.36
N ASP A 356 -31.83 -4.84 -11.29
CA ASP A 356 -32.57 -3.62 -10.99
C ASP A 356 -31.63 -2.44 -10.70
N ILE A 357 -30.58 -2.65 -9.91
CA ILE A 357 -29.54 -1.64 -9.66
C ILE A 357 -28.84 -1.25 -10.96
N LEU A 358 -28.33 -2.23 -11.72
CA LEU A 358 -27.59 -1.97 -12.95
C LEU A 358 -28.48 -1.28 -13.99
N ARG A 359 -29.72 -1.71 -14.14
CA ARG A 359 -30.67 -1.07 -15.04
C ARG A 359 -30.99 0.37 -14.60
N THR A 360 -31.11 0.60 -13.30
CA THR A 360 -31.33 1.96 -12.77
C THR A 360 -30.13 2.86 -13.06
N LEU A 361 -28.91 2.36 -12.86
CA LEU A 361 -27.68 3.07 -13.17
C LEU A 361 -27.56 3.39 -14.66
N HIS A 362 -27.65 2.36 -15.52
CA HIS A 362 -27.41 2.48 -16.95
C HIS A 362 -28.47 3.34 -17.67
N ASN A 363 -29.70 3.41 -17.14
CA ASN A 363 -30.75 4.27 -17.68
C ASN A 363 -30.86 5.64 -16.96
N SER A 364 -29.97 5.90 -16.00
CA SER A 364 -29.93 7.20 -15.34
C SER A 364 -29.36 8.28 -16.26
N LYS A 365 -29.64 9.54 -15.92
CA LYS A 365 -29.11 10.71 -16.65
C LYS A 365 -27.90 11.34 -15.94
N ILE A 366 -27.23 10.58 -15.07
CA ILE A 366 -26.07 11.11 -14.34
C ILE A 366 -24.90 11.31 -15.31
N GLU A 367 -24.25 12.46 -15.20
CA GLU A 367 -23.10 12.81 -16.05
C GLU A 367 -21.82 12.49 -15.28
N MET A 368 -21.25 11.30 -15.52
CA MET A 368 -19.94 10.94 -14.97
C MET A 368 -18.83 11.72 -15.68
N LEU A 369 -17.77 12.06 -14.94
CA LEU A 369 -16.70 12.94 -15.43
C LEU A 369 -15.77 12.30 -16.46
N ASN A 370 -15.79 10.97 -16.54
CA ASN A 370 -14.83 10.18 -17.28
C ASN A 370 -15.51 9.10 -18.11
N THR A 371 -14.84 8.68 -19.17
CA THR A 371 -15.17 7.53 -19.98
C THR A 371 -14.14 6.44 -19.73
N PHE A 372 -14.59 5.20 -19.63
CA PHE A 372 -13.72 4.02 -19.54
C PHE A 372 -13.55 3.43 -20.94
N ASP A 373 -12.38 3.62 -21.57
CA ASP A 373 -12.00 2.91 -22.80
C ASP A 373 -11.03 1.79 -22.44
N VAL A 374 -11.52 0.55 -22.43
CA VAL A 374 -10.71 -0.62 -22.08
C VAL A 374 -9.48 -0.76 -22.97
N PHE A 375 -9.57 -0.40 -24.25
CA PHE A 375 -8.44 -0.55 -25.17
C PHE A 375 -7.32 0.43 -24.86
N SER A 376 -7.67 1.66 -24.43
CA SER A 376 -6.69 2.63 -23.93
C SER A 376 -6.11 2.22 -22.57
N GLU A 377 -6.92 1.66 -21.67
CA GLU A 377 -6.41 1.15 -20.39
C GLU A 377 -5.45 -0.04 -20.58
N MET A 378 -5.68 -0.91 -21.58
CA MET A 378 -4.74 -1.99 -21.93
C MET A 378 -3.37 -1.46 -22.34
N GLU A 379 -3.32 -0.40 -23.17
CA GLU A 379 -2.06 0.23 -23.58
C GLU A 379 -1.33 0.87 -22.39
N LYS A 380 -2.06 1.59 -21.54
CA LYS A 380 -1.53 2.17 -20.29
C LYS A 380 -0.95 1.11 -19.36
N TYR A 381 -1.66 -0.01 -19.17
CA TYR A 381 -1.18 -1.10 -18.30
C TYR A 381 0.04 -1.79 -18.88
N GLU A 382 0.13 -1.95 -20.20
CA GLU A 382 1.32 -2.49 -20.84
C GLU A 382 2.55 -1.60 -20.60
N ASP A 383 2.41 -0.28 -20.69
CA ASP A 383 3.50 0.65 -20.41
C ASP A 383 3.93 0.62 -18.94
N LEU A 384 2.99 0.40 -18.02
CA LEU A 384 3.30 0.16 -16.61
C LEU A 384 4.07 -1.15 -16.41
N VAL A 385 3.69 -2.25 -17.08
CA VAL A 385 4.44 -3.52 -17.04
C VAL A 385 5.88 -3.31 -17.52
N LYS A 386 6.08 -2.59 -18.63
CA LYS A 386 7.42 -2.27 -19.14
C LYS A 386 8.20 -1.42 -18.13
N ALA A 387 7.57 -0.41 -17.53
CA ALA A 387 8.21 0.47 -16.57
C ALA A 387 8.68 -0.27 -15.31
N CYS A 388 7.92 -1.27 -14.84
CA CYS A 388 8.32 -2.13 -13.73
C CYS A 388 9.11 -3.38 -14.17
N LYS A 389 9.56 -3.45 -15.43
CA LYS A 389 10.33 -4.58 -16.00
C LYS A 389 9.64 -5.95 -15.81
N GLY A 390 8.30 -5.97 -15.83
CA GLY A 390 7.52 -7.19 -15.75
C GLY A 390 7.67 -8.06 -17.00
N SER A 391 7.46 -9.37 -16.84
CA SER A 391 7.53 -10.33 -17.93
C SER A 391 6.14 -10.63 -18.48
N PHE A 392 5.95 -10.48 -19.79
CA PHE A 392 4.69 -10.82 -20.46
C PHE A 392 4.54 -12.33 -20.68
N TYR A 393 3.30 -12.80 -20.86
CA TYR A 393 3.02 -14.18 -21.28
C TYR A 393 3.64 -14.49 -22.65
N LYS A 394 3.97 -15.77 -22.87
CA LYS A 394 4.73 -16.22 -24.06
C LYS A 394 4.11 -15.78 -25.40
N ASP A 395 2.80 -15.79 -25.51
CA ASP A 395 2.02 -15.45 -26.70
C ASP A 395 1.26 -14.10 -26.55
N TYR A 396 1.67 -13.27 -25.59
CA TYR A 396 0.96 -12.04 -25.22
C TYR A 396 0.66 -11.12 -26.40
N PHE A 397 1.66 -10.81 -27.22
CA PHE A 397 1.47 -9.87 -28.34
C PHE A 397 0.56 -10.42 -29.44
N GLU A 398 0.53 -11.75 -29.63
CA GLU A 398 -0.40 -12.39 -30.57
C GLU A 398 -1.84 -12.25 -30.06
N VAL A 399 -2.07 -12.59 -28.79
CA VAL A 399 -3.38 -12.48 -28.15
C VAL A 399 -3.84 -11.02 -28.08
N LYS A 400 -2.95 -10.09 -27.71
CA LYS A 400 -3.22 -8.64 -27.74
C LYS A 400 -3.73 -8.20 -29.10
N ASN A 401 -3.07 -8.60 -30.18
CA ASN A 401 -3.48 -8.23 -31.53
C ASN A 401 -4.89 -8.76 -31.87
N ARG A 402 -5.27 -9.94 -31.36
CA ARG A 402 -6.64 -10.46 -31.49
C ARG A 402 -7.64 -9.63 -30.67
N VAL A 403 -7.31 -9.32 -29.42
CA VAL A 403 -8.15 -8.50 -28.52
C VAL A 403 -8.36 -7.09 -29.08
N MET A 404 -7.32 -6.43 -29.59
CA MET A 404 -7.43 -5.07 -30.14
C MET A 404 -8.33 -5.00 -31.39
N ARG A 405 -8.42 -6.07 -32.18
CA ARG A 405 -9.37 -6.15 -33.31
C ARG A 405 -10.83 -6.20 -32.88
N LEU A 406 -11.11 -6.57 -31.62
CA LEU A 406 -12.47 -6.54 -31.09
C LEU A 406 -13.01 -5.10 -31.05
N LYS A 407 -12.15 -4.07 -31.03
CA LYS A 407 -12.58 -2.66 -31.08
C LYS A 407 -13.45 -2.35 -32.30
N ASP A 408 -13.18 -2.98 -33.44
CA ASP A 408 -13.95 -2.73 -34.66
C ASP A 408 -15.27 -3.50 -34.65
N ILE A 409 -15.27 -4.77 -34.21
CA ILE A 409 -16.49 -5.57 -34.03
C ILE A 409 -17.42 -4.92 -33.01
N PHE A 410 -16.85 -4.37 -31.94
CA PHE A 410 -17.60 -3.73 -30.86
C PHE A 410 -18.32 -2.45 -31.33
N LYS A 411 -17.70 -1.68 -32.24
CA LYS A 411 -18.33 -0.51 -32.87
C LYS A 411 -19.53 -0.87 -33.75
N GLU A 412 -19.51 -2.05 -34.37
CA GLU A 412 -20.61 -2.54 -35.21
C GLU A 412 -21.83 -3.00 -34.38
N CYS A 413 -21.69 -3.17 -33.06
CA CYS A 413 -22.70 -3.77 -32.19
C CYS A 413 -23.63 -2.76 -31.46
N ASP A 414 -23.86 -1.55 -31.98
CA ASP A 414 -24.64 -0.49 -31.30
C ASP A 414 -24.12 -0.17 -29.89
N PHE A 415 -22.91 0.38 -29.84
CA PHE A 415 -22.24 0.81 -28.62
C PHE A 415 -22.89 2.07 -28.04
N ASN A 416 -23.33 2.01 -26.78
CA ASN A 416 -23.91 3.14 -26.05
C ASN A 416 -23.09 3.42 -24.81
N LEU A 417 -22.71 4.68 -24.61
CA LEU A 417 -22.07 5.12 -23.38
C LEU A 417 -23.14 5.41 -22.33
N VAL A 418 -23.18 4.57 -21.31
CA VAL A 418 -24.04 4.74 -20.14
C VAL A 418 -23.17 4.90 -18.88
N PRO A 419 -23.69 5.50 -17.80
CA PRO A 419 -23.03 5.46 -16.51
C PRO A 419 -22.84 3.99 -16.08
N SER A 420 -21.62 3.59 -15.76
CA SER A 420 -21.30 2.20 -15.37
C SER A 420 -20.44 2.17 -14.12
N HIS A 421 -20.56 1.09 -13.36
CA HIS A 421 -19.76 0.84 -12.16
C HIS A 421 -18.33 0.40 -12.51
N ASN A 422 -18.21 -0.40 -13.56
CA ASN A 422 -17.02 -1.03 -14.10
C ASN A 422 -16.34 -2.11 -13.23
N ASP A 423 -16.75 -2.28 -11.97
CA ASP A 423 -16.24 -3.33 -11.07
C ASP A 423 -17.34 -4.01 -10.24
N THR A 424 -18.20 -4.80 -10.90
CA THR A 424 -19.39 -5.41 -10.29
C THR A 424 -19.11 -6.80 -9.70
N VAL A 425 -17.99 -6.95 -8.98
CA VAL A 425 -17.73 -8.14 -8.14
C VAL A 425 -18.87 -8.32 -7.13
N PRO A 426 -19.25 -9.57 -6.76
CA PRO A 426 -20.37 -9.80 -5.85
C PRO A 426 -20.16 -9.12 -4.49
N GLU A 427 -18.92 -8.96 -4.04
CA GLU A 427 -18.56 -8.32 -2.77
C GLU A 427 -18.93 -6.83 -2.70
N ASN A 428 -19.08 -6.17 -3.87
CA ASN A 428 -19.52 -4.79 -3.97
C ASN A 428 -21.05 -4.63 -3.86
N PHE A 429 -21.79 -5.74 -3.84
CA PHE A 429 -23.23 -5.74 -3.60
C PHE A 429 -23.53 -6.12 -2.15
N VAL A 430 -24.02 -5.16 -1.38
CA VAL A 430 -24.26 -5.32 0.05
C VAL A 430 -25.73 -5.13 0.35
N LYS A 431 -26.37 -6.13 0.95
CA LYS A 431 -27.80 -6.12 1.27
C LYS A 431 -28.00 -5.74 2.73
N ASP A 432 -28.88 -4.78 3.02
CA ASP A 432 -29.25 -4.47 4.40
C ASP A 432 -30.27 -5.44 4.99
N LYS A 433 -30.55 -5.27 6.28
CA LYS A 433 -31.53 -6.09 7.02
C LYS A 433 -32.96 -6.04 6.46
N ASP A 434 -33.30 -4.98 5.75
CA ASP A 434 -34.62 -4.78 5.15
C ASP A 434 -34.69 -5.33 3.71
N GLY A 435 -33.58 -5.90 3.22
CA GLY A 435 -33.48 -6.53 1.91
C GLY A 435 -33.12 -5.58 0.77
N ARG A 436 -32.84 -4.31 1.06
CA ARG A 436 -32.36 -3.36 0.04
C ARG A 436 -30.90 -3.65 -0.26
N LEU A 437 -30.58 -3.69 -1.55
CA LEU A 437 -29.23 -3.90 -2.05
C LEU A 437 -28.56 -2.54 -2.35
N TYR A 438 -27.30 -2.40 -1.96
CA TYR A 438 -26.43 -1.27 -2.27
C TYR A 438 -25.30 -1.75 -3.16
N LEU A 439 -24.87 -0.90 -4.09
CA LEU A 439 -23.66 -1.07 -4.88
C LEU A 439 -22.60 -0.09 -4.37
N ILE A 440 -21.53 -0.61 -3.80
CA ILE A 440 -20.45 0.15 -3.18
C ILE A 440 -19.15 0.08 -4.01
N ASP A 441 -18.17 0.89 -3.63
CA ASP A 441 -16.81 0.94 -4.20
C ASP A 441 -16.69 1.37 -5.68
N TRP A 442 -17.01 2.63 -5.94
CA TRP A 442 -17.10 3.23 -7.29
C TRP A 442 -15.76 3.72 -7.86
N GLU A 443 -14.63 3.11 -7.48
CA GLU A 443 -13.29 3.61 -7.85
C GLU A 443 -12.98 3.50 -9.35
N TYR A 444 -13.60 2.53 -10.04
CA TYR A 444 -13.47 2.33 -11.50
C TYR A 444 -14.62 2.94 -12.31
N SER A 445 -15.58 3.57 -11.66
CA SER A 445 -16.78 4.08 -12.32
C SER A 445 -16.50 5.11 -13.41
N GLY A 446 -17.35 5.12 -14.42
CA GLY A 446 -17.25 6.00 -15.58
C GLY A 446 -18.25 5.62 -16.66
N LEU A 447 -18.39 6.46 -17.68
CA LEU A 447 -19.19 6.13 -18.86
C LEU A 447 -18.57 4.95 -19.60
N ASN A 448 -19.34 3.89 -19.83
CA ASN A 448 -18.91 2.70 -20.54
C ASN A 448 -20.11 2.01 -21.21
N ASP A 449 -19.85 0.88 -21.88
CA ASP A 449 -20.89 0.00 -22.39
C ASP A 449 -21.64 -0.71 -21.26
N GLU A 450 -22.96 -0.83 -21.36
CA GLU A 450 -23.78 -1.47 -20.33
C GLU A 450 -23.45 -2.97 -20.15
N MET A 451 -22.95 -3.64 -21.20
CA MET A 451 -22.57 -5.05 -21.13
C MET A 451 -21.25 -5.27 -20.37
N TRP A 452 -20.46 -4.21 -20.11
CA TRP A 452 -19.26 -4.33 -19.28
C TRP A 452 -19.61 -4.79 -17.87
N ASP A 453 -20.55 -4.11 -17.20
CA ASP A 453 -20.97 -4.45 -15.84
C ASP A 453 -21.61 -5.85 -15.78
N LEU A 454 -22.43 -6.21 -16.78
CA LEU A 454 -23.04 -7.53 -16.83
C LEU A 454 -21.99 -8.64 -17.06
N ALA A 455 -20.99 -8.38 -17.91
CA ALA A 455 -19.88 -9.29 -18.16
C ALA A 455 -19.01 -9.47 -16.91
N ALA A 456 -18.73 -8.37 -16.21
CA ALA A 456 -17.97 -8.37 -14.96
C ALA A 456 -18.69 -9.24 -13.94
N HIS A 457 -19.94 -8.92 -13.62
CA HIS A 457 -20.69 -9.68 -12.62
C HIS A 457 -20.79 -11.18 -12.95
N SER A 458 -20.99 -11.51 -14.23
CA SER A 458 -21.02 -12.90 -14.70
C SER A 458 -19.70 -13.64 -14.46
N ILE A 459 -18.56 -13.03 -14.82
CA ILE A 459 -17.23 -13.62 -14.64
C ILE A 459 -16.96 -13.85 -13.15
N GLU A 460 -17.12 -12.82 -12.32
CA GLU A 460 -16.76 -12.87 -10.90
C GLU A 460 -17.64 -13.86 -10.13
N CYS A 461 -18.91 -13.97 -10.51
CA CYS A 461 -19.83 -14.93 -9.91
C CYS A 461 -19.75 -16.33 -10.54
N LYS A 462 -18.89 -16.53 -11.55
CA LYS A 462 -18.71 -17.80 -12.28
C LYS A 462 -20.04 -18.33 -12.84
N PHE A 463 -20.83 -17.47 -13.46
CA PHE A 463 -22.12 -17.85 -14.05
C PHE A 463 -21.94 -18.94 -15.13
N SER A 464 -22.85 -19.91 -15.12
CA SER A 464 -23.02 -20.87 -16.21
C SER A 464 -23.80 -20.21 -17.37
N GLU A 465 -23.86 -20.85 -18.54
CA GLU A 465 -24.62 -20.33 -19.68
C GLU A 465 -26.11 -20.10 -19.33
N SER A 466 -26.71 -20.98 -18.52
CA SER A 466 -28.08 -20.80 -18.03
C SER A 466 -28.22 -19.67 -17.01
N ASP A 467 -27.22 -19.47 -16.14
CA ASP A 467 -27.21 -18.34 -15.20
C ASP A 467 -27.16 -17.02 -15.97
N GLU A 468 -26.28 -16.92 -16.99
CA GLU A 468 -26.16 -15.74 -17.85
C GLU A 468 -27.42 -15.46 -18.66
N GLU A 469 -28.04 -16.50 -19.22
CA GLU A 469 -29.30 -16.36 -19.96
C GLU A 469 -30.41 -15.77 -19.08
N LEU A 470 -30.59 -16.30 -17.87
CA LEU A 470 -31.55 -15.76 -16.90
C LEU A 470 -31.20 -14.32 -16.50
N PHE A 471 -29.93 -14.05 -16.21
CA PHE A 471 -29.47 -12.72 -15.80
C PHE A 471 -29.73 -11.66 -16.86
N LEU A 472 -29.38 -11.95 -18.12
CA LEU A 472 -29.68 -11.06 -19.25
C LEU A 472 -31.18 -10.86 -19.43
N LYS A 473 -31.98 -11.92 -19.28
CA LYS A 473 -33.44 -11.85 -19.39
C LYS A 473 -34.06 -10.94 -18.35
N LEU A 474 -33.56 -11.00 -17.11
CA LEU A 474 -33.97 -10.12 -16.01
C LEU A 474 -33.54 -8.67 -16.26
N TYR A 475 -32.32 -8.44 -16.75
CA TYR A 475 -31.83 -7.10 -17.06
C TYR A 475 -32.64 -6.41 -18.16
N PHE A 476 -32.83 -7.08 -19.29
CA PHE A 476 -33.56 -6.52 -20.45
C PHE A 476 -35.08 -6.57 -20.32
N ASN A 477 -35.63 -7.21 -19.26
CA ASN A 477 -37.04 -7.55 -19.17
C ASN A 477 -37.56 -8.28 -20.42
N GLY A 478 -36.72 -9.15 -21.00
CA GLY A 478 -36.94 -9.76 -22.30
C GLY A 478 -35.70 -10.45 -22.84
N GLU A 479 -35.80 -11.02 -24.04
CA GLU A 479 -34.68 -11.73 -24.66
C GLU A 479 -33.58 -10.75 -25.11
N ALA A 480 -32.34 -11.03 -24.71
CA ALA A 480 -31.18 -10.29 -25.19
C ALA A 480 -30.95 -10.53 -26.69
N SER A 481 -30.67 -9.47 -27.44
CA SER A 481 -30.38 -9.56 -28.87
C SER A 481 -29.09 -10.34 -29.14
N LYS A 482 -28.88 -10.77 -30.40
CA LYS A 482 -27.61 -11.37 -30.83
C LYS A 482 -26.43 -10.42 -30.56
N ASN A 483 -26.60 -9.13 -30.84
CA ASN A 483 -25.58 -8.10 -30.61
C ASN A 483 -25.26 -7.96 -29.11
N ASN A 484 -26.26 -8.00 -28.22
CA ASN A 484 -26.04 -7.94 -26.78
C ASN A 484 -25.20 -9.12 -26.29
N ARG A 485 -25.45 -10.33 -26.81
CA ARG A 485 -24.68 -11.53 -26.46
C ARG A 485 -23.24 -11.46 -26.99
N ILE A 486 -23.03 -10.90 -28.18
CA ILE A 486 -21.69 -10.65 -28.73
C ILE A 486 -20.95 -9.61 -27.87
N LYS A 487 -21.59 -8.49 -27.53
CA LYS A 487 -21.05 -7.46 -26.64
C LYS A 487 -20.66 -8.03 -25.28
N LEU A 488 -21.52 -8.86 -24.67
CA LEU A 488 -21.21 -9.53 -23.41
C LEU A 488 -19.92 -10.34 -23.53
N LEU A 489 -19.78 -11.17 -24.58
CA LEU A 489 -18.59 -11.99 -24.80
C LEU A 489 -17.33 -11.16 -25.05
N ILE A 490 -17.42 -10.07 -25.83
CA ILE A 490 -16.32 -9.13 -26.06
C ILE A 490 -15.88 -8.51 -24.72
N ASN A 491 -16.81 -8.00 -23.92
CA ASN A 491 -16.49 -7.41 -22.62
C ASN A 491 -15.86 -8.44 -21.66
N LYS A 492 -16.32 -9.70 -21.67
CA LYS A 492 -15.70 -10.79 -20.89
C LYS A 492 -14.23 -11.02 -21.29
N ILE A 493 -13.94 -11.04 -22.59
CA ILE A 493 -12.57 -11.17 -23.12
C ILE A 493 -11.72 -9.98 -22.68
N CYS A 494 -12.23 -8.76 -22.87
CA CYS A 494 -11.50 -7.53 -22.56
C CYS A 494 -11.17 -7.41 -21.07
N GLN A 495 -12.10 -7.79 -20.18
CA GLN A 495 -11.87 -7.80 -18.74
C GLN A 495 -10.82 -8.82 -18.33
N ASP A 496 -10.96 -10.07 -18.78
CA ASP A 496 -10.00 -11.12 -18.45
C ASP A 496 -8.59 -10.77 -18.94
N PHE A 497 -8.47 -10.19 -20.13
CA PHE A 497 -7.21 -9.71 -20.65
C PHE A 497 -6.65 -8.56 -19.78
N LEU A 498 -7.45 -7.51 -19.50
CA LEU A 498 -7.00 -6.35 -18.73
C LEU A 498 -6.53 -6.76 -17.32
N TRP A 499 -7.29 -7.59 -16.62
CA TRP A 499 -6.94 -8.06 -15.27
C TRP A 499 -5.75 -9.01 -15.26
N ALA A 500 -5.53 -9.78 -16.33
CA ALA A 500 -4.30 -10.54 -16.48
C ALA A 500 -3.08 -9.61 -16.61
N VAL A 501 -3.16 -8.54 -17.41
CA VAL A 501 -2.07 -7.54 -17.51
C VAL A 501 -1.87 -6.80 -16.18
N TRP A 502 -2.95 -6.44 -15.49
CA TRP A 502 -2.87 -5.83 -14.15
C TRP A 502 -2.09 -6.70 -13.17
N THR A 503 -2.30 -8.02 -13.23
CA THR A 503 -1.60 -8.99 -12.38
C THR A 503 -0.10 -8.95 -12.64
N LEU A 504 0.32 -8.86 -13.90
CA LEU A 504 1.75 -8.71 -14.25
C LEU A 504 2.39 -7.46 -13.63
N ILE A 505 1.65 -6.35 -13.54
CA ILE A 505 2.15 -5.11 -12.91
C ILE A 505 2.37 -5.34 -11.41
N LYS A 506 1.44 -6.03 -10.75
CA LYS A 506 1.49 -6.28 -9.31
C LYS A 506 2.57 -7.30 -8.95
N GLU A 507 2.65 -8.39 -9.70
CA GLU A 507 3.68 -9.41 -9.50
C GLU A 507 5.09 -8.88 -9.77
N ALA A 508 5.25 -8.02 -10.78
CA ALA A 508 6.52 -7.33 -11.02
C ALA A 508 6.92 -6.38 -9.88
N LYS A 509 5.97 -5.96 -9.03
CA LYS A 509 6.22 -5.15 -7.84
C LYS A 509 6.43 -5.97 -6.56
N GLY A 510 6.27 -7.30 -6.63
CA GLY A 510 6.55 -8.21 -5.51
C GLY A 510 5.33 -8.90 -4.91
N ASP A 511 4.11 -8.58 -5.38
CA ASP A 511 2.91 -9.28 -4.96
C ASP A 511 2.88 -10.72 -5.55
N ASP A 512 2.12 -11.63 -4.94
CA ASP A 512 1.96 -13.00 -5.41
C ASP A 512 0.46 -13.32 -5.53
N PHE A 513 -0.03 -13.44 -6.77
CA PHE A 513 -1.43 -13.73 -7.07
C PHE A 513 -1.65 -15.18 -7.51
N GLY A 514 -0.65 -16.06 -7.36
CA GLY A 514 -0.73 -17.47 -7.73
C GLY A 514 -1.13 -17.68 -9.19
N THR A 515 -2.24 -18.37 -9.44
CA THR A 515 -2.72 -18.64 -10.81
C THR A 515 -3.70 -17.59 -11.35
N TYR A 516 -4.04 -16.56 -10.57
CA TYR A 516 -5.10 -15.61 -10.91
C TYR A 516 -4.92 -14.97 -12.30
N GLY A 517 -3.74 -14.41 -12.58
CA GLY A 517 -3.47 -13.74 -13.86
C GLY A 517 -3.48 -14.70 -15.05
N ILE A 518 -2.82 -15.86 -14.91
CA ILE A 518 -2.71 -16.85 -15.99
C ILE A 518 -4.05 -17.53 -16.28
N ASP A 519 -4.87 -17.80 -15.26
CA ASP A 519 -6.21 -18.38 -15.42
C ASP A 519 -7.13 -17.43 -16.18
N ARG A 520 -7.09 -16.13 -15.88
CA ARG A 520 -7.80 -15.10 -16.64
C ARG A 520 -7.31 -15.00 -18.07
N TYR A 521 -6.00 -14.95 -18.27
CA TYR A 521 -5.41 -14.87 -19.61
C TYR A 521 -5.83 -16.05 -20.50
N ASN A 522 -5.83 -17.27 -19.95
CA ASN A 522 -6.29 -18.46 -20.67
C ASN A 522 -7.80 -18.41 -20.96
N ARG A 523 -8.62 -17.95 -20.02
CA ARG A 523 -10.07 -17.77 -20.25
C ARG A 523 -10.36 -16.72 -21.32
N ALA A 524 -9.58 -15.64 -21.39
CA ALA A 524 -9.68 -14.66 -22.48
C ALA A 524 -9.43 -15.32 -23.85
N LYS A 525 -8.40 -16.18 -23.96
CA LYS A 525 -8.10 -16.94 -25.18
C LYS A 525 -9.22 -17.90 -25.57
N GLU A 526 -9.74 -18.65 -24.62
CA GLU A 526 -10.88 -19.57 -24.88
C GLU A 526 -12.11 -18.81 -25.38
N ASN A 527 -12.39 -17.65 -24.81
CA ASN A 527 -13.52 -16.82 -25.23
C ASN A 527 -13.28 -16.14 -26.58
N LEU A 528 -12.03 -15.76 -26.92
CA LEU A 528 -11.66 -15.32 -28.26
C LEU A 528 -11.95 -16.40 -29.31
N ASP A 529 -11.51 -17.63 -29.05
CA ASP A 529 -11.75 -18.76 -29.96
C ASP A 529 -13.24 -19.09 -30.12
N LYS A 530 -14.05 -18.84 -29.07
CA LYS A 530 -15.53 -18.96 -29.14
C LYS A 530 -16.13 -17.84 -29.99
N LEU A 531 -15.71 -16.59 -29.77
CA LEU A 531 -16.22 -15.43 -30.49
C LEU A 531 -15.93 -15.54 -31.99
N GLU A 532 -14.71 -15.94 -32.37
CA GLU A 532 -14.30 -16.14 -33.77
C GLU A 532 -15.08 -17.24 -34.50
N LYS A 533 -15.77 -18.14 -33.78
CA LYS A 533 -16.69 -19.14 -34.37
C LYS A 533 -18.13 -18.63 -34.52
N LEU A 534 -18.48 -17.55 -33.82
CA LEU A 534 -19.83 -16.97 -33.78
C LEU A 534 -20.02 -15.85 -34.81
N ILE A 535 -18.93 -15.17 -35.19
CA ILE A 535 -18.83 -14.17 -36.24
C ILE A 535 -18.30 -14.81 -37.52
#